data_AF-A0A2E9VNB8-F1
#
_entry.id   AF-A0A2E9VNB8-F1
#
_cell.length_a   1.000
_cell.length_b   1.000
_cell.length_c   1.000
_cell.angle_alpha   90.00
_cell.angle_beta   90.00
_cell.angle_gamma   90.00
#
_symmetry.space_group_name_H-M   'P 1'
#
loop_
_entity.id
_entity.type
_entity.pdbx_description
1 polymer ?
#
loop_
_entity_poly.entity_id
_entity_poly.type
_entity_poly.pdbx_seq_one_letter_code
_entity_poly.pdbx_strand_id
1 'polypeptide(L)'
;MRPVLIPQIVRGYLWQITVWPEDYNEAERTLAAKYFPLEYIRGPLRMKQGDDCVYFDNAKPLPVSERDYRGQQSLCFYDDDLPSNIVRGRQYFIVESDSEFIRIADKPGGTPIRFASDSGPDTKLMYPLFHAHLALYAPTGSGPGKGALDLVGCEAVIVRGCRLSALGDTMHIQKSQDIVFNGNHITGSRMGAFFLAEFCRNAVVTGNTVDGTNGSRVISVEKSCEDVTIVGNTFRNGGRGSWINQPRNFVLADNVFVNNTTKCEHNPRRGRRTFVTGDYEEYAELYFTTHEPDGRYGNVTVSGNIFTSGDNASHAITFAPGGDTLLLTDNIFQGKVRTIAPTTGCTNVTIRGNVDVEFPNETNSQ
;
A
#
# COMPACT_ATOMS: atom_id res chain seq x y z
N MET A 1 -22.36 -27.17 -4.28
CA MET A 1 -22.33 -25.71 -4.53
C MET A 1 -20.94 -25.35 -5.00
N ARG A 2 -20.77 -24.88 -6.24
CA ARG A 2 -19.49 -24.26 -6.63
C ARG A 2 -19.39 -22.98 -5.79
N PRO A 3 -18.33 -22.76 -5.00
CA PRO A 3 -18.16 -21.49 -4.35
C PRO A 3 -18.18 -20.45 -5.45
N VAL A 4 -19.12 -19.51 -5.36
CA VAL A 4 -19.06 -18.30 -6.17
C VAL A 4 -17.73 -17.68 -5.77
N LEU A 5 -16.70 -17.89 -6.58
CA LEU A 5 -15.45 -17.14 -6.47
C LEU A 5 -15.93 -15.70 -6.48
N ILE A 6 -15.92 -15.04 -5.32
CA ILE A 6 -15.78 -13.60 -5.27
C ILE A 6 -14.62 -13.38 -6.25
N PRO A 7 -14.83 -12.77 -7.43
CA PRO A 7 -13.70 -12.45 -8.29
C PRO A 7 -12.74 -11.74 -7.35
N GLN A 8 -11.57 -12.33 -7.13
CA GLN A 8 -10.68 -11.97 -6.03
C GLN A 8 -10.13 -10.59 -6.30
N ILE A 9 -10.99 -9.69 -5.90
CA ILE A 9 -10.98 -8.28 -6.01
C ILE A 9 -9.74 -7.86 -5.24
N VAL A 10 -8.91 -7.07 -5.91
CA VAL A 10 -7.68 -6.49 -5.38
C VAL A 10 -7.90 -6.10 -3.91
N ARG A 11 -7.07 -6.61 -3.00
CA ARG A 11 -7.16 -6.33 -1.55
C ARG A 11 -7.60 -4.88 -1.27
N GLY A 12 -8.77 -4.69 -0.66
CA GLY A 12 -9.37 -3.37 -0.37
C GLY A 12 -10.40 -2.84 -1.36
N TYR A 13 -10.74 -3.55 -2.43
CA TYR A 13 -11.67 -3.03 -3.44
C TYR A 13 -13.15 -3.21 -3.09
N LEU A 14 -13.54 -4.18 -2.26
CA LEU A 14 -14.90 -4.16 -1.67
C LEU A 14 -15.10 -2.95 -0.76
N TRP A 15 -14.05 -2.53 -0.03
CA TRP A 15 -14.03 -1.28 0.73
C TRP A 15 -14.22 -0.06 -0.19
N GLN A 16 -13.50 -0.01 -1.30
CA GLN A 16 -13.64 1.11 -2.24
C GLN A 16 -15.02 1.16 -2.91
N ILE A 17 -15.60 0.02 -3.29
CA ILE A 17 -16.99 -0.03 -3.81
C ILE A 17 -17.98 0.47 -2.76
N THR A 18 -17.76 0.08 -1.51
CA THR A 18 -18.60 0.45 -0.37
C THR A 18 -18.60 1.96 -0.14
N VAL A 19 -17.43 2.59 -0.19
CA VAL A 19 -17.28 4.01 0.14
C VAL A 19 -17.56 4.93 -1.05
N TRP A 20 -17.28 4.50 -2.28
CA TRP A 20 -17.50 5.26 -3.53
C TRP A 20 -18.33 4.46 -4.54
N PRO A 21 -19.58 4.10 -4.21
CA PRO A 21 -20.41 3.21 -5.04
C PRO A 21 -20.66 3.73 -6.47
N GLU A 22 -20.63 5.05 -6.66
CA GLU A 22 -20.81 5.74 -7.95
C GLU A 22 -19.77 5.35 -9.01
N ASP A 23 -18.56 4.95 -8.59
CA ASP A 23 -17.47 4.58 -9.50
C ASP A 23 -17.64 3.17 -10.12
N TYR A 24 -18.63 2.41 -9.66
CA TYR A 24 -18.79 0.98 -9.94
C TYR A 24 -20.13 0.66 -10.58
N ASN A 25 -20.21 -0.50 -11.23
CA ASN A 25 -21.47 -0.96 -11.82
C ASN A 25 -22.36 -1.67 -10.77
N GLU A 26 -23.61 -1.94 -11.15
CA GLU A 26 -24.60 -2.56 -10.26
C GLU A 26 -24.19 -3.96 -9.77
N ALA A 27 -23.55 -4.76 -10.61
CA ALA A 27 -23.10 -6.10 -10.23
C ALA A 27 -21.99 -6.05 -9.17
N GLU A 28 -21.06 -5.10 -9.31
CA GLU A 28 -19.98 -4.84 -8.33
C GLU A 28 -20.56 -4.37 -6.99
N ARG A 29 -21.49 -3.41 -7.02
CA ARG A 29 -22.19 -2.93 -5.81
C ARG A 29 -22.98 -4.04 -5.13
N THR A 30 -23.72 -4.84 -5.90
CA THR A 30 -24.50 -5.98 -5.39
C THR A 30 -23.59 -7.02 -4.74
N LEU A 31 -22.39 -7.24 -5.28
CA LEU A 31 -21.41 -8.13 -4.68
C LEU A 31 -20.86 -7.55 -3.37
N ALA A 32 -20.48 -6.28 -3.35
CA ALA A 32 -19.96 -5.61 -2.15
C ALA A 32 -20.99 -5.57 -1.01
N ALA A 33 -22.26 -5.31 -1.34
CA ALA A 33 -23.37 -5.30 -0.37
C ALA A 33 -23.50 -6.63 0.41
N LYS A 34 -23.11 -7.78 -0.17
CA LYS A 34 -23.12 -9.08 0.53
C LYS A 34 -22.10 -9.19 1.65
N TYR A 35 -21.02 -8.43 1.58
CA TYR A 35 -19.91 -8.44 2.54
C TYR A 35 -19.88 -7.20 3.42
N PHE A 36 -20.88 -6.34 3.26
CA PHE A 36 -20.95 -5.05 3.90
C PHE A 36 -21.22 -5.21 5.41
N PRO A 37 -20.33 -4.72 6.29
CA PRO A 37 -20.42 -4.97 7.72
C PRO A 37 -21.32 -3.91 8.39
N LEU A 38 -22.62 -4.18 8.42
CA LEU A 38 -23.65 -3.28 8.94
C LEU A 38 -23.43 -2.87 10.40
N GLU A 39 -22.79 -3.74 11.19
CA GLU A 39 -22.50 -3.51 12.60
C GLU A 39 -21.55 -2.32 12.86
N TYR A 40 -20.75 -1.91 11.87
CA TYR A 40 -19.82 -0.79 11.99
C TYR A 40 -20.40 0.53 11.49
N ILE A 41 -21.68 0.57 11.10
CA ILE A 41 -22.27 1.76 10.49
C ILE A 41 -23.19 2.47 11.47
N ARG A 42 -23.12 3.81 11.45
CA ARG A 42 -24.08 4.68 12.11
C ARG A 42 -24.66 5.64 11.08
N GLY A 43 -25.94 5.94 11.24
CA GLY A 43 -26.67 6.87 10.40
C GLY A 43 -28.18 6.63 10.46
N PRO A 44 -28.98 7.50 9.85
CA PRO A 44 -28.56 8.71 9.15
C PRO A 44 -27.93 9.75 10.09
N LEU A 45 -26.97 10.51 9.58
CA LEU A 45 -26.27 11.56 10.32
C LEU A 45 -26.88 12.93 10.01
N ARG A 46 -26.79 13.85 10.96
CA ARG A 46 -27.10 15.27 10.73
C ARG A 46 -25.90 16.12 11.11
N MET A 47 -25.33 16.81 10.12
CA MET A 47 -24.32 17.85 10.27
C MET A 47 -24.90 19.15 9.71
N LYS A 48 -24.83 20.23 10.48
CA LYS A 48 -25.39 21.53 10.09
C LYS A 48 -24.29 22.55 9.84
N GLN A 49 -24.46 23.35 8.79
CA GLN A 49 -23.56 24.44 8.49
C GLN A 49 -23.36 25.33 9.72
N GLY A 50 -22.11 25.57 10.07
CA GLY A 50 -21.74 26.40 11.22
C GLY A 50 -21.89 25.70 12.58
N ASP A 51 -22.26 24.43 12.63
CA ASP A 51 -22.17 23.58 13.83
C ASP A 51 -20.86 22.76 13.80
N ASP A 52 -20.47 22.17 14.92
CA ASP A 52 -19.34 21.23 15.06
C ASP A 52 -19.76 19.84 15.58
N CYS A 53 -21.06 19.65 15.83
CA CYS A 53 -21.65 18.39 16.28
C CYS A 53 -22.14 17.52 15.11
N VAL A 54 -21.76 16.24 15.11
CA VAL A 54 -22.35 15.20 14.27
C VAL A 54 -23.43 14.48 15.08
N TYR A 55 -24.71 14.70 14.75
CA TYR A 55 -25.83 14.10 15.47
C TYR A 55 -26.25 12.76 14.83
N PHE A 56 -26.50 11.75 15.66
CA PHE A 56 -27.04 10.44 15.28
C PHE A 56 -27.47 9.68 16.54
N ASP A 57 -27.99 8.44 16.40
CA ASP A 57 -28.20 7.56 17.55
C ASP A 57 -26.85 7.12 18.16
N ASN A 58 -26.41 7.90 19.15
CA ASN A 58 -25.19 7.67 19.94
C ASN A 58 -25.51 7.25 21.38
N ALA A 59 -26.66 6.59 21.61
CA ALA A 59 -27.10 6.16 22.94
C ALA A 59 -26.04 5.29 23.69
N LYS A 60 -25.16 4.63 22.94
CA LYS A 60 -23.90 4.06 23.43
C LYS A 60 -22.75 4.91 22.88
N PRO A 61 -22.28 5.93 23.63
CA PRO A 61 -21.32 6.89 23.12
C PRO A 61 -20.07 6.22 22.56
N LEU A 62 -19.69 6.59 21.35
CA LEU A 62 -18.42 6.18 20.77
C LEU A 62 -17.27 6.74 21.63
N PRO A 63 -16.20 5.97 21.90
CA PRO A 63 -15.11 6.47 22.73
C PRO A 63 -14.31 7.56 22.01
N VAL A 64 -13.81 8.52 22.78
CA VAL A 64 -12.90 9.58 22.30
C VAL A 64 -11.60 8.94 21.81
N SER A 65 -11.07 9.46 20.70
CA SER A 65 -9.83 9.01 20.09
C SER A 65 -8.62 9.52 20.89
N GLU A 66 -7.84 8.59 21.43
CA GLU A 66 -6.63 8.91 22.20
C GLU A 66 -5.39 8.93 21.31
N ARG A 67 -5.38 8.11 20.24
CA ARG A 67 -4.21 7.93 19.37
C ARG A 67 -4.61 7.59 17.94
N ASP A 68 -3.74 7.94 17.00
CA ASP A 68 -3.81 7.40 15.64
C ASP A 68 -3.12 6.02 15.63
N TYR A 69 -3.93 4.97 15.76
CA TYR A 69 -3.46 3.60 15.71
C TYR A 69 -4.15 2.81 14.61
N ARG A 70 -3.72 3.05 13.36
CA ARG A 70 -4.16 2.33 12.15
C ARG A 70 -5.68 2.27 11.98
N GLY A 71 -6.36 3.34 12.39
CA GLY A 71 -7.81 3.47 12.28
C GLY A 71 -8.65 2.73 13.33
N GLN A 72 -8.05 2.21 14.42
CA GLN A 72 -8.82 1.54 15.48
C GLN A 72 -9.70 2.49 16.29
N GLN A 73 -9.34 3.76 16.35
CA GLN A 73 -10.07 4.80 17.09
C GLN A 73 -10.57 5.92 16.16
N SER A 74 -10.63 5.70 14.86
CA SER A 74 -11.12 6.71 13.90
C SER A 74 -12.36 6.21 13.15
N LEU A 75 -13.04 7.17 12.54
CA LEU A 75 -14.22 6.98 11.69
C LEU A 75 -14.00 7.58 10.31
N CYS A 76 -14.82 7.22 9.32
CA CYS A 76 -14.95 8.00 8.08
C CYS A 76 -16.42 8.27 7.78
N PHE A 77 -16.67 9.28 6.96
CA PHE A 77 -17.99 9.60 6.42
C PHE A 77 -18.11 9.12 4.97
N TYR A 78 -19.30 8.67 4.62
CA TYR A 78 -19.64 8.22 3.28
C TYR A 78 -21.15 8.28 3.08
N ASP A 79 -21.56 8.01 1.85
CA ASP A 79 -22.95 8.08 1.41
C ASP A 79 -23.50 9.52 1.41
N ASP A 80 -24.29 9.84 0.39
CA ASP A 80 -24.92 11.15 0.21
C ASP A 80 -23.94 12.35 0.18
N ASP A 81 -24.48 13.57 0.19
CA ASP A 81 -23.75 14.83 0.25
C ASP A 81 -23.12 15.05 1.63
N LEU A 82 -21.80 15.29 1.65
CA LEU A 82 -21.06 15.65 2.86
C LEU A 82 -20.87 17.16 2.95
N PRO A 83 -20.69 17.72 4.16
CA PRO A 83 -20.20 19.08 4.30
C PRO A 83 -18.95 19.29 3.43
N SER A 84 -18.84 20.42 2.73
CA SER A 84 -17.80 20.62 1.70
C SER A 84 -16.36 20.59 2.23
N ASN A 85 -16.17 20.70 3.55
CA ASN A 85 -14.88 20.55 4.23
C ASN A 85 -14.66 19.14 4.83
N ILE A 86 -15.55 18.19 4.57
CA ILE A 86 -15.43 16.78 4.94
C ILE A 86 -15.17 15.95 3.70
N VAL A 87 -14.10 15.15 3.74
CA VAL A 87 -13.66 14.31 2.63
C VAL A 87 -14.23 12.90 2.82
N ARG A 88 -14.96 12.43 1.81
CA ARG A 88 -15.53 11.08 1.77
C ARG A 88 -14.44 10.02 1.93
N GLY A 89 -14.67 9.05 2.82
CA GLY A 89 -13.75 7.94 3.07
C GLY A 89 -12.48 8.29 3.86
N ARG A 90 -12.22 9.58 4.15
CA ARG A 90 -11.09 10.04 4.96
C ARG A 90 -11.32 9.74 6.43
N GLN A 91 -10.25 9.43 7.15
CA GLN A 91 -10.27 9.21 8.58
C GLN A 91 -10.40 10.53 9.36
N TYR A 92 -11.25 10.49 10.37
CA TYR A 92 -11.47 11.55 11.35
C TYR A 92 -11.46 10.96 12.77
N PHE A 93 -11.11 11.78 13.74
CA PHE A 93 -10.93 11.37 15.13
C PHE A 93 -12.00 12.02 16.00
N ILE A 94 -12.59 11.24 16.90
CA ILE A 94 -13.59 11.69 17.86
C ILE A 94 -12.85 12.45 18.96
N VAL A 95 -13.22 13.71 19.19
CA VAL A 95 -12.62 14.56 20.25
C VAL A 95 -13.58 14.82 21.40
N GLU A 96 -14.87 14.58 21.19
CA GLU A 96 -15.93 14.64 22.20
C GLU A 96 -17.04 13.67 21.80
N SER A 97 -17.70 13.05 22.78
CA SER A 97 -18.80 12.12 22.55
C SER A 97 -19.75 12.14 23.75
N ASP A 98 -21.04 12.33 23.48
CA ASP A 98 -22.11 12.18 24.46
C ASP A 98 -23.22 11.29 23.90
N SER A 99 -24.40 11.25 24.52
CA SER A 99 -25.49 10.38 24.06
C SER A 99 -26.19 10.83 22.77
N GLU A 100 -25.98 12.07 22.32
CA GLU A 100 -26.70 12.69 21.20
C GLU A 100 -25.80 13.01 20.01
N PHE A 101 -24.52 13.30 20.26
CA PHE A 101 -23.57 13.68 19.22
C PHE A 101 -22.14 13.24 19.51
N ILE A 102 -21.31 13.42 18.48
CA ILE A 102 -19.86 13.46 18.59
C ILE A 102 -19.32 14.75 17.99
N ARG A 103 -18.12 15.16 18.42
CA ARG A 103 -17.29 16.12 17.68
C ARG A 103 -16.08 15.43 17.10
N ILE A 104 -15.64 15.92 15.95
CA ILE A 104 -14.56 15.31 15.18
C ILE A 104 -13.42 16.31 14.88
N ALA A 105 -12.22 15.78 14.69
CA ALA A 105 -11.05 16.52 14.25
C ALA A 105 -10.20 15.71 13.25
N ASP A 106 -9.26 16.37 12.58
CA ASP A 106 -8.32 15.75 11.65
C ASP A 106 -7.21 14.92 12.34
N LYS A 107 -7.06 15.07 13.66
CA LYS A 107 -6.09 14.35 14.50
C LYS A 107 -6.64 14.12 15.92
N PRO A 108 -6.15 13.11 16.66
CA PRO A 108 -6.51 12.93 18.07
C PRO A 108 -6.28 14.20 18.89
N GLY A 109 -7.23 14.56 19.75
CA GLY A 109 -7.17 15.77 20.59
C GLY A 109 -7.12 17.10 19.83
N GLY A 110 -7.46 17.10 18.53
CA GLY A 110 -7.50 18.31 17.72
C GLY A 110 -8.70 19.22 18.01
N THR A 111 -8.72 20.39 17.37
CA THR A 111 -9.88 21.30 17.41
C THR A 111 -11.07 20.70 16.66
N PRO A 112 -12.30 20.74 17.21
CA PRO A 112 -13.50 20.34 16.50
C PRO A 112 -13.66 21.03 15.15
N ILE A 113 -14.02 20.27 14.13
CA ILE A 113 -14.29 20.79 12.78
C ILE A 113 -15.67 21.43 12.75
N ARG A 114 -15.73 22.69 12.36
CA ARG A 114 -16.99 23.39 12.06
C ARG A 114 -17.41 23.13 10.62
N PHE A 115 -18.64 22.68 10.37
CA PHE A 115 -19.08 22.27 9.03
C PHE A 115 -19.33 23.47 8.12
N ALA A 116 -18.82 23.40 6.89
CA ALA A 116 -18.94 24.47 5.89
C ALA A 116 -20.28 24.44 5.13
N SER A 117 -20.97 23.31 5.12
CA SER A 117 -22.31 23.12 4.57
C SER A 117 -23.06 22.02 5.33
N ASP A 118 -24.35 21.86 5.05
CA ASP A 118 -25.16 20.78 5.60
C ASP A 118 -24.76 19.42 5.02
N SER A 119 -25.04 18.34 5.75
CA SER A 119 -25.05 16.97 5.22
C SER A 119 -26.38 16.62 4.55
N GLY A 120 -26.34 15.65 3.64
CA GLY A 120 -27.53 15.01 3.07
C GLY A 120 -28.28 14.14 4.09
N PRO A 121 -29.54 13.78 3.80
CA PRO A 121 -30.38 12.97 4.68
C PRO A 121 -29.90 11.53 4.90
N ASP A 122 -29.13 10.96 3.96
CA ASP A 122 -28.68 9.56 3.99
C ASP A 122 -27.19 9.42 4.36
N THR A 123 -26.54 10.51 4.78
CA THR A 123 -25.13 10.50 5.20
C THR A 123 -24.90 9.51 6.34
N LYS A 124 -23.80 8.75 6.26
CA LYS A 124 -23.42 7.72 7.23
C LYS A 124 -21.97 7.87 7.67
N LEU A 125 -21.63 7.20 8.77
CA LEU A 125 -20.25 6.97 9.18
C LEU A 125 -19.97 5.49 9.38
N MET A 126 -18.69 5.13 9.27
CA MET A 126 -18.16 3.83 9.67
C MET A 126 -17.22 3.95 10.87
N TYR A 127 -17.46 3.15 11.91
CA TYR A 127 -16.63 3.09 13.11
C TYR A 127 -16.64 1.68 13.74
N PRO A 128 -15.48 1.18 14.22
CA PRO A 128 -14.13 1.72 14.01
C PRO A 128 -13.59 1.35 12.63
N LEU A 129 -12.89 2.29 11.99
CA LEU A 129 -12.43 2.13 10.60
C LEU A 129 -11.59 0.88 10.35
N PHE A 130 -10.70 0.54 11.26
CA PHE A 130 -9.83 -0.62 11.11
C PHE A 130 -10.63 -1.92 10.93
N HIS A 131 -11.67 -2.12 11.73
CA HIS A 131 -12.49 -3.33 11.67
C HIS A 131 -13.37 -3.35 10.42
N ALA A 132 -14.00 -2.23 10.07
CA ALA A 132 -14.78 -2.10 8.84
C ALA A 132 -13.92 -2.38 7.58
N HIS A 133 -12.75 -1.75 7.50
CA HIS A 133 -11.80 -1.95 6.41
C HIS A 133 -11.30 -3.41 6.37
N LEU A 134 -10.93 -4.01 7.51
CA LEU A 134 -10.49 -5.41 7.54
C LEU A 134 -11.58 -6.41 7.12
N ALA A 135 -12.82 -6.20 7.56
CA ALA A 135 -13.96 -7.03 7.20
C ALA A 135 -14.19 -7.04 5.68
N LEU A 136 -14.02 -5.89 5.02
CA LEU A 136 -14.15 -5.76 3.57
C LEU A 136 -12.87 -6.15 2.81
N TYR A 137 -11.72 -6.14 3.48
CA TYR A 137 -10.43 -6.57 2.93
C TYR A 137 -10.30 -8.09 2.82
N ALA A 138 -10.74 -8.81 3.85
CA ALA A 138 -10.73 -10.27 3.91
C ALA A 138 -12.06 -10.77 4.52
N PRO A 139 -13.15 -10.75 3.73
CA PRO A 139 -14.46 -11.14 4.24
C PRO A 139 -14.48 -12.57 4.79
N THR A 140 -15.28 -12.77 5.83
CA THR A 140 -15.53 -14.08 6.43
C THR A 140 -15.96 -15.09 5.35
N GLY A 141 -15.34 -16.26 5.34
CA GLY A 141 -15.57 -17.29 4.31
C GLY A 141 -14.69 -17.16 3.06
N SER A 142 -13.83 -16.13 2.97
CA SER A 142 -12.74 -16.13 1.99
C SER A 142 -11.72 -17.23 2.36
N GLY A 143 -11.59 -18.26 1.52
CA GLY A 143 -10.81 -19.46 1.85
C GLY A 143 -9.31 -19.20 2.12
N PRO A 144 -8.67 -20.02 2.98
CA PRO A 144 -7.22 -19.99 3.23
C PRO A 144 -6.42 -20.53 2.04
N GLY A 145 -5.10 -20.27 2.01
CA GLY A 145 -4.17 -20.87 1.04
C GLY A 145 -4.16 -20.18 -0.33
N LYS A 146 -3.66 -18.94 -0.39
CA LYS A 146 -3.65 -18.14 -1.62
C LYS A 146 -2.28 -18.11 -2.32
N GLY A 147 -1.22 -18.63 -1.70
CA GLY A 147 0.13 -18.62 -2.28
C GLY A 147 0.53 -19.95 -2.94
N ALA A 148 1.55 -19.92 -3.80
CA ALA A 148 2.11 -21.11 -4.42
C ALA A 148 3.23 -21.74 -3.58
N LEU A 149 4.05 -20.91 -2.93
CA LEU A 149 5.18 -21.34 -2.10
C LEU A 149 5.20 -20.56 -0.78
N ASP A 150 5.33 -21.27 0.33
CA ASP A 150 5.58 -20.69 1.65
C ASP A 150 6.65 -21.54 2.35
N LEU A 151 7.87 -21.00 2.44
CA LEU A 151 9.04 -21.69 2.97
C LEU A 151 9.55 -20.91 4.17
N VAL A 152 9.73 -21.58 5.32
CA VAL A 152 10.12 -20.93 6.57
C VAL A 152 11.25 -21.72 7.22
N GLY A 153 12.36 -21.06 7.54
CA GLY A 153 13.49 -21.68 8.22
C GLY A 153 14.21 -22.73 7.38
N CYS A 154 14.18 -22.60 6.05
CA CYS A 154 14.81 -23.54 5.14
C CYS A 154 16.26 -23.15 4.83
N GLU A 155 17.10 -24.14 4.57
CA GLU A 155 18.47 -23.96 4.11
C GLU A 155 18.62 -24.51 2.69
N ALA A 156 19.54 -23.94 1.90
CA ALA A 156 19.81 -24.37 0.52
C ALA A 156 18.55 -24.42 -0.36
N VAL A 157 17.74 -23.36 -0.29
CA VAL A 157 16.48 -23.28 -1.04
C VAL A 157 16.77 -23.05 -2.52
N ILE A 158 16.25 -23.92 -3.39
CA ILE A 158 16.38 -23.76 -4.84
C ILE A 158 14.99 -23.82 -5.48
N VAL A 159 14.57 -22.72 -6.10
CA VAL A 159 13.37 -22.65 -6.94
C VAL A 159 13.78 -22.19 -8.33
N ARG A 160 13.66 -23.07 -9.32
CA ARG A 160 14.20 -22.81 -10.66
C ARG A 160 13.32 -23.30 -11.79
N GLY A 161 13.23 -22.51 -12.85
CA GLY A 161 12.56 -22.89 -14.09
C GLY A 161 11.06 -23.13 -13.96
N CYS A 162 10.42 -22.58 -12.92
CA CYS A 162 9.01 -22.79 -12.63
C CYS A 162 8.10 -21.79 -13.38
N ARG A 163 6.85 -22.18 -13.60
CA ARG A 163 5.74 -21.26 -13.93
C ARG A 163 4.79 -21.23 -12.75
N LEU A 164 4.68 -20.09 -12.08
CA LEU A 164 3.93 -19.95 -10.84
C LEU A 164 2.77 -18.97 -11.04
N SER A 165 1.62 -19.31 -10.48
CA SER A 165 0.47 -18.42 -10.41
C SER A 165 -0.32 -18.73 -9.15
N ALA A 166 -0.66 -17.68 -8.42
CA ALA A 166 -1.41 -17.82 -7.18
C ALA A 166 -2.40 -16.66 -7.04
N LEU A 167 -3.50 -16.93 -6.36
CA LEU A 167 -4.54 -15.93 -6.11
C LEU A 167 -4.14 -14.92 -5.02
N GLY A 168 -3.06 -15.19 -4.30
CA GLY A 168 -2.50 -14.44 -3.20
C GLY A 168 -1.08 -14.00 -3.47
N ASP A 169 -0.23 -14.15 -2.46
CA ASP A 169 1.20 -13.90 -2.57
C ASP A 169 1.79 -15.15 -3.20
N THR A 170 2.35 -15.07 -4.41
CA THR A 170 2.81 -16.28 -5.12
C THR A 170 3.88 -17.00 -4.33
N MET A 171 4.80 -16.27 -3.71
CA MET A 171 5.85 -16.87 -2.89
C MET A 171 6.20 -16.02 -1.67
N HIS A 172 6.32 -16.69 -0.52
CA HIS A 172 7.02 -16.21 0.67
C HIS A 172 8.17 -17.17 1.01
N ILE A 173 9.39 -16.66 1.08
CA ILE A 173 10.53 -17.35 1.69
C ILE A 173 10.93 -16.53 2.92
N GLN A 174 10.90 -17.15 4.09
CA GLN A 174 11.06 -16.50 5.39
C GLN A 174 12.17 -17.14 6.19
N LYS A 175 13.02 -16.33 6.83
CA LYS A 175 14.05 -16.79 7.79
C LYS A 175 14.91 -17.93 7.24
N SER A 176 15.16 -17.90 5.94
CA SER A 176 15.82 -18.97 5.20
C SER A 176 17.18 -18.51 4.69
N GLN A 177 18.05 -19.43 4.30
CA GLN A 177 19.40 -19.09 3.83
C GLN A 177 19.85 -19.93 2.63
N ASP A 178 20.86 -19.42 1.93
CA ASP A 178 21.42 -20.02 0.71
C ASP A 178 20.35 -20.24 -0.35
N ILE A 179 19.70 -19.13 -0.72
CA ILE A 179 18.49 -19.13 -1.54
C ILE A 179 18.85 -18.83 -3.00
N VAL A 180 18.40 -19.67 -3.92
CA VAL A 180 18.48 -19.44 -5.37
C VAL A 180 17.07 -19.45 -5.96
N PHE A 181 16.66 -18.30 -6.49
CA PHE A 181 15.41 -18.14 -7.22
C PHE A 181 15.70 -17.74 -8.67
N ASN A 182 15.72 -18.72 -9.57
CA ASN A 182 16.31 -18.55 -10.90
C ASN A 182 15.37 -18.96 -12.06
N GLY A 183 15.19 -18.08 -13.04
CA GLY A 183 14.59 -18.46 -14.32
C GLY A 183 13.10 -18.80 -14.22
N ASN A 184 12.39 -18.22 -13.26
CA ASN A 184 10.97 -18.49 -13.04
C ASN A 184 10.08 -17.48 -13.76
N HIS A 185 8.85 -17.88 -14.07
CA HIS A 185 7.81 -17.01 -14.60
C HIS A 185 6.64 -16.95 -13.61
N ILE A 186 6.35 -15.76 -13.08
CA ILE A 186 5.24 -15.51 -12.17
C ILE A 186 4.17 -14.65 -12.86
N THR A 187 2.91 -15.08 -12.79
CA THR A 187 1.75 -14.33 -13.32
C THR A 187 0.52 -14.47 -12.43
N GLY A 188 -0.40 -13.51 -12.48
CA GLY A 188 -1.73 -13.63 -11.85
C GLY A 188 -1.74 -13.42 -10.33
N SER A 189 -0.62 -13.01 -9.75
CA SER A 189 -0.43 -12.84 -8.31
C SER A 189 -1.21 -11.63 -7.76
N ARG A 190 -2.37 -11.84 -7.12
CA ARG A 190 -3.24 -10.71 -6.76
C ARG A 190 -2.93 -10.04 -5.42
N MET A 191 -2.05 -10.64 -4.60
CA MET A 191 -1.57 -10.01 -3.38
C MET A 191 -0.09 -9.67 -3.44
N GLY A 192 0.72 -10.39 -4.23
CA GLY A 192 2.07 -9.99 -4.57
C GLY A 192 2.84 -11.16 -5.16
N ALA A 193 3.93 -10.92 -5.86
CA ALA A 193 4.57 -11.97 -6.64
C ALA A 193 5.72 -12.64 -5.88
N PHE A 194 6.74 -11.87 -5.50
CA PHE A 194 7.96 -12.38 -4.88
C PHE A 194 8.21 -11.69 -3.53
N PHE A 195 8.30 -12.47 -2.45
CA PHE A 195 8.64 -11.96 -1.13
C PHE A 195 9.81 -12.77 -0.54
N LEU A 196 10.97 -12.14 -0.50
CA LEU A 196 12.05 -12.53 0.39
C LEU A 196 11.75 -11.88 1.74
N ALA A 197 10.97 -12.58 2.55
CA ALA A 197 10.44 -12.05 3.79
C ALA A 197 11.39 -12.35 4.95
N GLU A 198 11.44 -11.42 5.90
CA GLU A 198 12.07 -11.52 7.22
C GLU A 198 13.38 -12.32 7.33
N PHE A 199 14.49 -11.61 7.51
CA PHE A 199 15.77 -12.19 7.95
C PHE A 199 16.30 -13.34 7.07
N CYS A 200 16.01 -13.31 5.77
CA CYS A 200 16.66 -14.22 4.83
C CYS A 200 18.12 -13.81 4.59
N ARG A 201 18.98 -14.78 4.30
CA ARG A 201 20.42 -14.55 4.11
C ARG A 201 20.95 -15.23 2.86
N ASN A 202 21.95 -14.63 2.22
CA ASN A 202 22.63 -15.19 1.05
C ASN A 202 21.65 -15.63 -0.04
N ALA A 203 20.95 -14.66 -0.63
CA ALA A 203 19.92 -14.91 -1.63
C ALA A 203 20.32 -14.37 -3.01
N VAL A 204 20.16 -15.19 -4.05
CA VAL A 204 20.32 -14.80 -5.45
C VAL A 204 18.99 -14.97 -6.19
N VAL A 205 18.48 -13.85 -6.71
CA VAL A 205 17.23 -13.79 -7.48
C VAL A 205 17.56 -13.34 -8.89
N THR A 206 17.46 -14.23 -9.87
CA THR A 206 17.97 -13.94 -11.22
C THR A 206 17.18 -14.54 -12.37
N GLY A 207 17.16 -13.86 -13.51
CA GLY A 207 16.55 -14.36 -14.75
C GLY A 207 15.05 -14.58 -14.67
N ASN A 208 14.36 -14.00 -13.68
CA ASN A 208 12.92 -14.19 -13.50
C ASN A 208 12.11 -13.19 -14.32
N THR A 209 10.94 -13.61 -14.79
CA THR A 209 9.92 -12.73 -15.34
C THR A 209 8.70 -12.72 -14.42
N VAL A 210 8.36 -11.55 -13.90
CA VAL A 210 7.27 -11.36 -12.95
C VAL A 210 6.28 -10.35 -13.52
N ASP A 211 5.06 -10.80 -13.77
CA ASP A 211 3.90 -9.94 -13.98
C ASP A 211 3.04 -9.94 -12.72
N GLY A 212 3.01 -8.79 -12.04
CA GLY A 212 2.27 -8.59 -10.80
C GLY A 212 0.75 -8.56 -10.99
N THR A 213 0.23 -8.34 -12.19
CA THR A 213 -1.21 -8.35 -12.50
C THR A 213 -2.04 -7.48 -11.53
N ASN A 214 -1.54 -6.29 -11.19
CA ASN A 214 -2.08 -5.36 -10.19
C ASN A 214 -2.15 -5.93 -8.74
N GLY A 215 -1.29 -6.90 -8.42
CA GLY A 215 -1.05 -7.37 -7.06
C GLY A 215 -0.41 -6.30 -6.16
N SER A 216 -0.19 -6.56 -4.87
CA SER A 216 0.41 -5.54 -3.98
C SER A 216 1.81 -5.16 -4.45
N ARG A 217 2.75 -6.11 -4.54
CA ARG A 217 4.15 -5.84 -4.89
C ARG A 217 4.67 -6.91 -5.84
N VAL A 218 5.51 -6.52 -6.79
CA VAL A 218 6.24 -7.48 -7.63
C VAL A 218 7.43 -8.09 -6.91
N ILE A 219 8.05 -7.32 -6.02
CA ILE A 219 9.18 -7.72 -5.20
C ILE A 219 9.09 -7.07 -3.83
N SER A 220 9.37 -7.86 -2.81
CA SER A 220 9.52 -7.41 -1.43
C SER A 220 10.77 -8.06 -0.83
N VAL A 221 11.64 -7.26 -0.24
CA VAL A 221 12.77 -7.71 0.59
C VAL A 221 12.54 -7.15 1.98
N GLU A 222 12.10 -7.99 2.91
CA GLU A 222 11.51 -7.52 4.16
C GLU A 222 12.41 -7.74 5.37
N LYS A 223 12.35 -6.80 6.33
CA LYS A 223 12.96 -6.87 7.67
C LYS A 223 14.39 -7.44 7.66
N SER A 224 15.32 -6.63 7.16
CA SER A 224 16.76 -6.91 7.29
C SER A 224 17.23 -8.25 6.75
N CYS A 225 16.73 -8.62 5.57
CA CYS A 225 17.43 -9.61 4.75
C CYS A 225 18.86 -9.13 4.44
N GLU A 226 19.79 -10.07 4.44
CA GLU A 226 21.23 -9.82 4.37
C GLU A 226 21.88 -10.58 3.20
N ASP A 227 22.87 -9.97 2.55
CA ASP A 227 23.61 -10.54 1.42
C ASP A 227 22.66 -10.99 0.30
N VAL A 228 21.89 -10.04 -0.22
CA VAL A 228 20.86 -10.30 -1.22
C VAL A 228 21.26 -9.68 -2.55
N THR A 229 21.33 -10.50 -3.60
CA THR A 229 21.59 -10.08 -4.98
C THR A 229 20.38 -10.37 -5.85
N ILE A 230 19.87 -9.34 -6.53
CA ILE A 230 18.71 -9.40 -7.42
C ILE A 230 19.14 -8.85 -8.77
N VAL A 231 19.34 -9.74 -9.75
CA VAL A 231 20.01 -9.39 -11.00
C VAL A 231 19.37 -9.97 -12.25
N GLY A 232 19.22 -9.17 -13.31
CA GLY A 232 18.78 -9.67 -14.61
C GLY A 232 17.33 -10.15 -14.64
N ASN A 233 16.44 -9.54 -13.84
CA ASN A 233 15.02 -9.88 -13.80
C ASN A 233 14.16 -8.85 -14.55
N THR A 234 12.94 -9.25 -14.92
CA THR A 234 11.90 -8.33 -15.41
C THR A 234 10.72 -8.33 -14.45
N PHE A 235 10.39 -7.18 -13.89
CA PHE A 235 9.26 -6.95 -13.00
C PHE A 235 8.29 -5.96 -13.64
N ARG A 236 7.03 -6.35 -13.82
CA ARG A 236 6.03 -5.49 -14.44
C ARG A 236 4.66 -5.57 -13.78
N ASN A 237 3.84 -4.54 -13.98
CA ASN A 237 2.42 -4.52 -13.62
C ASN A 237 2.15 -4.81 -12.12
N GLY A 238 3.07 -4.46 -11.23
CA GLY A 238 2.84 -4.39 -9.78
C GLY A 238 1.90 -3.27 -9.37
N GLY A 239 1.33 -3.35 -8.17
CA GLY A 239 0.42 -2.34 -7.64
C GLY A 239 1.09 -1.22 -6.86
N ARG A 240 1.99 -1.55 -5.92
CA ARG A 240 2.52 -0.64 -4.89
C ARG A 240 4.04 -0.60 -4.91
N GLY A 241 4.64 -0.67 -6.09
CA GLY A 241 6.07 -0.66 -6.35
C GLY A 241 6.82 -1.90 -5.84
N SER A 242 8.13 -1.73 -5.82
CA SER A 242 9.13 -2.66 -5.28
C SER A 242 9.55 -2.18 -3.89
N TRP A 243 9.38 -3.01 -2.87
CA TRP A 243 9.61 -2.60 -1.48
C TRP A 243 10.83 -3.26 -0.88
N ILE A 244 11.81 -2.44 -0.47
CA ILE A 244 13.02 -2.91 0.19
C ILE A 244 13.03 -2.34 1.60
N ASN A 245 13.04 -3.20 2.61
CA ASN A 245 12.82 -2.82 3.99
C ASN A 245 14.04 -3.18 4.83
N GLN A 246 14.83 -2.15 5.10
CA GLN A 246 16.02 -2.14 5.94
C GLN A 246 17.06 -3.21 5.58
N PRO A 247 17.51 -3.29 4.30
CA PRO A 247 18.40 -4.35 3.85
C PRO A 247 19.82 -4.21 4.43
N ARG A 248 20.60 -5.29 4.38
CA ARG A 248 22.04 -5.30 4.71
C ARG A 248 22.80 -5.95 3.56
N ASN A 249 23.77 -5.26 2.97
CA ASN A 249 24.52 -5.77 1.79
C ASN A 249 23.59 -6.21 0.65
N PHE A 250 23.03 -5.23 -0.05
CA PHE A 250 21.99 -5.47 -1.06
C PHE A 250 22.43 -4.98 -2.43
N VAL A 251 22.27 -5.84 -3.43
CA VAL A 251 22.57 -5.54 -4.84
C VAL A 251 21.30 -5.73 -5.66
N LEU A 252 20.89 -4.68 -6.36
CA LEU A 252 19.83 -4.70 -7.35
C LEU A 252 20.41 -4.22 -8.68
N ALA A 253 20.72 -5.16 -9.58
CA ALA A 253 21.47 -4.87 -10.78
C ALA A 253 20.79 -5.35 -12.08
N ASP A 254 20.90 -4.59 -13.15
CA ASP A 254 20.53 -5.04 -14.51
C ASP A 254 19.09 -5.59 -14.63
N ASN A 255 18.16 -5.07 -13.83
CA ASN A 255 16.75 -5.45 -13.89
C ASN A 255 15.93 -4.46 -14.73
N VAL A 256 14.78 -4.92 -15.20
CA VAL A 256 13.80 -4.10 -15.92
C VAL A 256 12.53 -3.98 -15.07
N PHE A 257 12.16 -2.76 -14.74
CA PHE A 257 10.95 -2.40 -13.99
C PHE A 257 9.98 -1.64 -14.90
N VAL A 258 8.75 -2.14 -15.04
CA VAL A 258 7.73 -1.53 -15.91
C VAL A 258 6.40 -1.40 -15.18
N ASN A 259 6.04 -0.17 -14.85
CA ASN A 259 4.77 0.22 -14.25
C ASN A 259 4.38 -0.69 -13.09
N ASN A 260 5.17 -0.68 -12.02
CA ASN A 260 4.88 -1.44 -10.81
C ASN A 260 4.07 -0.66 -9.77
N THR A 261 3.48 0.47 -10.17
CA THR A 261 2.69 1.38 -9.33
C THR A 261 1.23 1.47 -9.79
N THR A 262 0.67 0.38 -10.33
CA THR A 262 -0.69 0.39 -10.91
C THR A 262 -1.81 0.72 -9.92
N LYS A 263 -1.56 0.61 -8.59
CA LYS A 263 -2.50 1.07 -7.55
C LYS A 263 -2.44 2.56 -7.27
N CYS A 264 -1.47 3.27 -7.85
CA CYS A 264 -1.44 4.72 -7.86
C CYS A 264 -2.31 5.33 -8.96
N GLU A 265 -2.75 4.53 -9.93
CA GLU A 265 -3.58 5.04 -11.03
C GLU A 265 -4.90 5.60 -10.49
N HIS A 266 -5.35 6.74 -11.00
CA HIS A 266 -6.66 7.33 -10.66
C HIS A 266 -7.79 6.61 -11.41
N ASN A 267 -7.80 5.29 -11.33
CA ASN A 267 -8.76 4.41 -11.96
C ASN A 267 -9.39 3.54 -10.86
N PRO A 268 -10.72 3.58 -10.64
CA PRO A 268 -11.36 2.82 -9.57
C PRO A 268 -11.11 1.30 -9.63
N ARG A 269 -10.82 0.75 -10.82
CA ARG A 269 -10.58 -0.68 -11.09
C ARG A 269 -9.14 -1.11 -10.94
N ARG A 270 -8.21 -0.17 -10.90
CA ARG A 270 -6.77 -0.45 -10.84
C ARG A 270 -6.10 0.20 -9.64
N GLY A 271 -6.38 1.48 -9.44
CA GLY A 271 -6.02 2.28 -8.29
C GLY A 271 -6.55 1.75 -6.97
N ARG A 272 -5.96 2.25 -5.89
CA ARG A 272 -6.40 1.97 -4.53
C ARG A 272 -6.54 3.26 -3.77
N ARG A 273 -7.71 3.50 -3.17
CA ARG A 273 -7.91 4.60 -2.23
C ARG A 273 -7.58 4.17 -0.80
N THR A 274 -7.05 5.10 0.00
CA THR A 274 -6.76 4.88 1.43
C THR A 274 -7.80 5.55 2.31
N PHE A 275 -8.15 4.92 3.44
CA PHE A 275 -8.98 5.58 4.44
C PHE A 275 -8.23 6.72 5.14
N VAL A 276 -6.90 6.80 5.04
CA VAL A 276 -6.11 7.85 5.72
C VAL A 276 -6.43 9.23 5.13
N THR A 277 -6.52 9.33 3.81
CA THR A 277 -6.77 10.60 3.11
C THR A 277 -8.12 10.63 2.39
N GLY A 278 -8.70 9.47 2.09
CA GLY A 278 -9.85 9.33 1.19
C GLY A 278 -9.48 9.34 -0.30
N ASP A 279 -8.21 9.59 -0.63
CA ASP A 279 -7.70 9.71 -2.00
C ASP A 279 -6.94 8.45 -2.44
N TYR A 280 -6.54 8.41 -3.71
CA TYR A 280 -5.68 7.37 -4.27
C TYR A 280 -4.32 7.33 -3.55
N GLU A 281 -3.82 6.12 -3.30
CA GLU A 281 -2.52 5.90 -2.70
C GLU A 281 -1.41 6.21 -3.70
N GLU A 282 -0.28 6.70 -3.21
CA GLU A 282 0.90 6.97 -4.04
C GLU A 282 2.11 6.16 -3.55
N TYR A 283 2.87 5.64 -4.50
CA TYR A 283 4.07 4.82 -4.26
C TYR A 283 5.13 5.15 -5.32
N ALA A 284 6.39 4.93 -4.95
CA ALA A 284 7.48 4.93 -5.92
C ALA A 284 7.63 3.56 -6.59
N GLU A 285 8.24 3.53 -7.78
CA GLU A 285 8.55 2.29 -8.50
C GLU A 285 9.47 1.37 -7.66
N LEU A 286 10.42 1.98 -6.92
CA LEU A 286 11.26 1.35 -5.91
C LEU A 286 11.33 2.23 -4.66
N TYR A 287 11.17 1.65 -3.47
CA TYR A 287 11.27 2.42 -2.22
C TYR A 287 11.91 1.66 -1.08
N PHE A 288 12.83 2.35 -0.40
CA PHE A 288 13.53 1.88 0.78
C PHE A 288 12.86 2.40 2.04
N THR A 289 12.71 1.55 3.05
CA THR A 289 12.08 1.89 4.34
C THR A 289 12.84 1.26 5.50
N THR A 290 12.58 1.73 6.72
CA THR A 290 13.00 1.06 7.96
C THR A 290 11.80 0.34 8.60
N HIS A 291 12.05 -0.73 9.36
CA HIS A 291 10.97 -1.46 10.05
C HIS A 291 10.92 -1.19 11.55
N GLU A 292 12.05 -0.79 12.12
CA GLU A 292 12.18 -0.36 13.50
C GLU A 292 12.40 1.16 13.58
N PRO A 293 11.96 1.80 14.68
CA PRO A 293 12.32 3.18 14.97
C PRO A 293 13.84 3.37 14.90
N ASP A 294 14.28 4.43 14.23
CA ASP A 294 15.71 4.75 14.02
C ASP A 294 16.55 3.66 13.32
N GLY A 295 15.88 2.73 12.63
CA GLY A 295 16.53 1.65 11.88
C GLY A 295 17.59 2.15 10.90
N ARG A 296 18.62 1.32 10.70
CA ARG A 296 19.71 1.58 9.77
C ARG A 296 19.80 0.51 8.70
N TYR A 297 20.18 0.92 7.50
CA TYR A 297 20.43 0.04 6.37
C TYR A 297 21.61 0.57 5.57
N GLY A 298 22.29 -0.29 4.84
CA GLY A 298 23.46 0.17 4.12
C GLY A 298 24.14 -0.88 3.26
N ASN A 299 25.18 -0.44 2.55
CA ASN A 299 25.82 -1.19 1.48
C ASN A 299 24.80 -1.59 0.41
N VAL A 300 24.07 -0.59 -0.09
CA VAL A 300 23.03 -0.77 -1.11
C VAL A 300 23.59 -0.34 -2.45
N THR A 301 23.54 -1.24 -3.43
CA THR A 301 23.86 -0.94 -4.83
C THR A 301 22.63 -1.12 -5.69
N VAL A 302 22.23 -0.09 -6.42
CA VAL A 302 21.20 -0.11 -7.45
C VAL A 302 21.84 0.34 -8.75
N SER A 303 22.13 -0.59 -9.66
CA SER A 303 22.91 -0.26 -10.85
C SER A 303 22.44 -0.93 -12.14
N GLY A 304 22.58 -0.26 -13.28
CA GLY A 304 22.27 -0.85 -14.60
C GLY A 304 20.78 -1.17 -14.83
N ASN A 305 19.88 -0.75 -13.94
CA ASN A 305 18.47 -1.07 -14.07
C ASN A 305 17.76 -0.11 -15.03
N ILE A 306 16.67 -0.57 -15.64
CA ILE A 306 15.74 0.25 -16.42
C ILE A 306 14.46 0.41 -15.62
N PHE A 307 14.07 1.66 -15.34
CA PHE A 307 12.83 2.00 -14.67
C PHE A 307 11.90 2.72 -15.62
N THR A 308 10.76 2.11 -15.94
CA THR A 308 9.63 2.77 -16.60
C THR A 308 8.51 2.91 -15.58
N SER A 309 8.50 4.01 -14.82
CA SER A 309 7.51 4.23 -13.77
C SER A 309 6.10 4.44 -14.32
N GLY A 310 5.07 4.06 -13.55
CA GLY A 310 3.70 4.44 -13.85
C GLY A 310 3.46 5.95 -13.77
N ASP A 311 2.52 6.48 -14.54
CA ASP A 311 2.26 7.93 -14.67
C ASP A 311 1.85 8.62 -13.37
N ASN A 312 1.34 7.86 -12.41
CA ASN A 312 0.93 8.32 -11.08
C ASN A 312 1.89 7.85 -9.97
N ALA A 313 3.06 7.31 -10.29
CA ALA A 313 4.08 7.06 -9.29
C ALA A 313 4.48 8.39 -8.63
N SER A 314 4.75 8.38 -7.32
CA SER A 314 5.25 9.59 -6.65
C SER A 314 6.68 9.93 -7.09
N HIS A 315 7.49 8.89 -7.26
CA HIS A 315 8.88 8.96 -7.72
C HIS A 315 9.25 7.66 -8.44
N ALA A 316 10.37 7.66 -9.16
CA ALA A 316 11.00 6.41 -9.58
C ALA A 316 11.62 5.70 -8.36
N ILE A 317 12.35 6.44 -7.51
CA ILE A 317 13.00 5.88 -6.32
C ILE A 317 12.82 6.79 -5.10
N THR A 318 12.51 6.22 -3.94
CA THR A 318 12.55 6.92 -2.63
C THR A 318 13.39 6.19 -1.59
N PHE A 319 13.94 6.94 -0.65
CA PHE A 319 14.72 6.46 0.48
C PHE A 319 14.16 6.98 1.80
N ALA A 320 13.89 6.09 2.76
CA ALA A 320 13.69 6.50 4.14
C ALA A 320 15.03 6.89 4.79
N PRO A 321 15.03 7.74 5.83
CA PRO A 321 16.23 8.06 6.61
C PRO A 321 16.92 6.81 7.17
N GLY A 322 18.22 6.93 7.48
CA GLY A 322 19.03 5.87 8.08
C GLY A 322 19.78 4.97 7.10
N GLY A 323 19.76 5.30 5.80
CA GLY A 323 20.61 4.66 4.80
C GLY A 323 22.06 5.12 4.90
N ASP A 324 23.02 4.21 4.79
CA ASP A 324 24.45 4.51 4.73
C ASP A 324 25.13 3.74 3.60
N THR A 325 25.96 4.43 2.80
CA THR A 325 26.64 3.85 1.63
C THR A 325 25.63 3.32 0.60
N LEU A 326 25.01 4.27 -0.12
CA LEU A 326 24.02 4.00 -1.16
C LEU A 326 24.61 4.36 -2.52
N LEU A 327 24.72 3.38 -3.42
CA LEU A 327 25.24 3.57 -4.77
C LEU A 327 24.11 3.41 -5.78
N LEU A 328 23.72 4.51 -6.44
CA LEU A 328 22.74 4.52 -7.53
C LEU A 328 23.44 4.92 -8.82
N THR A 329 23.83 3.93 -9.63
CA THR A 329 24.68 4.20 -10.80
C THR A 329 24.18 3.58 -12.08
N ASP A 330 24.32 4.30 -13.19
CA ASP A 330 24.17 3.73 -14.53
C ASP A 330 22.78 3.14 -14.82
N ASN A 331 21.73 3.65 -14.14
CA ASN A 331 20.34 3.27 -14.40
C ASN A 331 19.71 4.17 -15.47
N ILE A 332 18.67 3.66 -16.14
CA ILE A 332 17.91 4.39 -17.16
C ILE A 332 16.49 4.66 -16.63
N PHE A 333 16.05 5.92 -16.68
CA PHE A 333 14.72 6.33 -16.23
C PHE A 333 13.83 6.75 -17.40
N GLN A 334 12.64 6.15 -17.49
CA GLN A 334 11.71 6.33 -18.59
C GLN A 334 10.29 6.60 -18.08
N GLY A 335 9.43 7.10 -18.97
CA GLY A 335 8.06 7.46 -18.64
C GLY A 335 7.93 8.88 -18.08
N LYS A 336 6.75 9.20 -17.55
CA LYS A 336 6.44 10.54 -17.04
C LYS A 336 7.11 10.84 -15.70
N VAL A 337 7.30 9.81 -14.86
CA VAL A 337 7.86 9.96 -13.51
C VAL A 337 9.28 9.38 -13.48
N ARG A 338 10.26 10.28 -13.43
CA ARG A 338 11.70 9.94 -13.53
C ARG A 338 12.51 10.47 -12.35
N THR A 339 11.82 10.91 -11.29
CA THR A 339 12.46 11.58 -10.16
C THR A 339 13.00 10.62 -9.12
N ILE A 340 14.16 10.94 -8.55
CA ILE A 340 14.63 10.35 -7.29
C ILE A 340 14.28 11.33 -6.17
N ALA A 341 13.60 10.87 -5.12
CA ALA A 341 13.28 11.73 -3.98
C ALA A 341 14.55 12.16 -3.21
N PRO A 342 14.53 13.30 -2.49
CA PRO A 342 15.65 13.73 -1.66
C PRO A 342 16.09 12.63 -0.68
N THR A 343 17.40 12.44 -0.53
CA THR A 343 18.00 11.39 0.30
C THR A 343 18.17 11.84 1.76
N THR A 344 17.28 12.71 2.24
CA THR A 344 17.36 13.34 3.56
C THR A 344 17.51 12.29 4.66
N GLY A 345 18.55 12.46 5.49
CA GLY A 345 18.85 11.53 6.58
C GLY A 345 19.57 10.25 6.15
N CYS A 346 20.02 10.15 4.90
CA CYS A 346 20.98 9.13 4.45
C CYS A 346 22.39 9.71 4.36
N THR A 347 23.41 8.86 4.51
CA THR A 347 24.84 9.21 4.44
C THR A 347 25.55 8.44 3.34
N ASN A 348 26.65 9.01 2.83
CA ASN A 348 27.49 8.37 1.80
C ASN A 348 26.71 7.93 0.55
N VAL A 349 25.84 8.81 0.05
CA VAL A 349 25.01 8.54 -1.13
C VAL A 349 25.73 9.01 -2.39
N THR A 350 25.93 8.10 -3.34
CA THR A 350 26.49 8.39 -4.66
C THR A 350 25.44 8.13 -5.73
N ILE A 351 25.10 9.16 -6.50
CA ILE A 351 24.21 9.08 -7.65
C ILE A 351 24.99 9.55 -8.88
N ARG A 352 25.29 8.66 -9.83
CA ARG A 352 26.12 9.00 -11.01
C ARG A 352 25.75 8.17 -12.24
N GLY A 353 26.04 8.67 -13.44
CA GLY A 353 25.91 7.89 -14.68
C GLY A 353 24.48 7.50 -15.07
N ASN A 354 23.47 7.93 -14.32
CA ASN A 354 22.07 7.64 -14.61
C ASN A 354 21.58 8.49 -15.80
N VAL A 355 20.81 7.87 -16.70
CA VAL A 355 20.26 8.48 -17.91
C VAL A 355 18.82 8.90 -17.68
N ASP A 356 18.46 10.10 -18.13
CA ASP A 356 17.10 10.67 -18.09
C ASP A 356 16.48 10.80 -16.69
N VAL A 357 17.30 10.74 -15.63
CA VAL A 357 16.87 10.99 -14.25
C VAL A 357 16.55 12.47 -14.03
N GLU A 358 15.50 12.74 -13.27
CA GLU A 358 15.15 14.08 -12.81
C GLU A 358 15.44 14.18 -11.31
N PHE A 359 15.96 15.32 -10.86
CA PHE A 359 16.07 15.62 -9.43
C PHE A 359 15.04 16.69 -9.10
N PRO A 360 14.24 16.53 -8.03
CA PRO A 360 13.36 17.59 -7.57
C PRO A 360 14.23 18.84 -7.33
N ASN A 361 13.80 19.98 -7.86
CA ASN A 361 14.53 21.24 -7.72
C ASN A 361 14.90 21.46 -6.25
N GLU A 362 16.18 21.34 -5.93
CA GLU A 362 16.67 21.68 -4.60
C GLU A 362 16.43 23.17 -4.38
N THR A 363 15.59 23.51 -3.42
CA THR A 363 15.78 24.77 -2.70
C THR A 363 17.08 24.64 -1.92
N ASN A 364 18.19 25.04 -2.55
CA ASN A 364 19.49 25.41 -1.98
C ASN A 364 19.99 24.61 -0.76
N SER A 365 21.02 23.79 -0.96
CA SER A 365 22.21 23.83 -0.08
C SER A 365 23.42 23.17 -0.73
N GLN A 366 24.56 23.85 -0.58
CA GLN A 366 25.89 23.58 -1.11
C GLN A 366 26.49 22.22 -0.73
#